data_AF-B0FLC7-F1
#
_entry.id   AF-B0FLC7-F1
#
_cell.length_a   1.000
_cell.length_b   1.000
_cell.length_c   1.000
_cell.angle_alpha   90.00
_cell.angle_beta   90.00
_cell.angle_gamma   90.00
#
_symmetry.space_group_name_H-M   'P 1'
#
loop_
_entity.id
_entity.type
_entity.pdbx_description
1 polymer ?
#
loop_
_entity_poly.entity_id
_entity_poly.type
_entity_poly.pdbx_seq_one_letter_code
_entity_poly.pdbx_strand_id
1 'polypeptide(L)'
;HLGMKKADLLAKVGQPTSYKNVGEYGEMLIYENTNYSFEVNTQGVLSSIKIIDTTLENSTEDSEPTSFDILARKLTSKNKNEVASVLSPSLEIYKYQQILFFKNSWEKEVKNDNSEIFKTIKKISKKLRKVDQNKEEEFISSLRVFSEYPQTMFVIKLPKHKYINEIVLRNELGEYKVYEIKLKSADVKEKKPKGTYL
;
A
#
# COMPACT_ATOMS: atom_id res chain seq x y z
N HIS A 1 4.32 14.48 -15.65
CA HIS A 1 4.77 15.13 -14.40
C HIS A 1 4.07 16.49 -14.35
N LEU A 2 3.76 17.01 -13.16
CA LEU A 2 3.18 18.35 -13.05
C LEU A 2 4.09 19.38 -13.73
N GLY A 3 3.51 20.36 -14.43
CA GLY A 3 4.21 21.35 -15.23
C GLY A 3 4.52 20.95 -16.68
N MET A 4 4.19 19.72 -17.10
CA MET A 4 4.38 19.32 -18.50
C MET A 4 3.37 20.01 -19.44
N LYS A 5 3.75 20.26 -20.69
CA LYS A 5 2.86 20.88 -21.69
C LYS A 5 1.67 19.98 -22.00
N LYS A 6 0.52 20.60 -22.31
CA LYS A 6 -0.71 19.89 -22.74
C LYS A 6 -0.45 18.89 -23.86
N ALA A 7 0.34 19.25 -24.88
CA ALA A 7 0.65 18.35 -25.99
C ALA A 7 1.39 17.08 -25.52
N ASP A 8 2.37 17.21 -24.63
CA ASP A 8 3.11 16.08 -24.08
C ASP A 8 2.23 15.20 -23.18
N LEU A 9 1.26 15.80 -22.48
CA LEU A 9 0.28 15.08 -21.68
C LEU A 9 -0.61 14.25 -22.61
N LEU A 10 -1.21 14.87 -23.63
CA LEU A 10 -2.10 14.21 -24.60
C LEU A 10 -1.39 13.08 -25.36
N ALA A 11 -0.10 13.24 -25.65
CA ALA A 11 0.72 12.18 -26.25
C ALA A 11 0.86 10.94 -25.35
N LYS A 12 0.71 11.09 -24.02
CA LYS A 12 0.82 9.99 -23.05
C LYS A 12 -0.51 9.37 -22.66
N VAL A 13 -1.55 10.19 -22.52
CA VAL A 13 -2.85 9.74 -21.95
C VAL A 13 -3.97 9.69 -22.99
N GLY A 14 -3.72 10.13 -24.22
CA GLY A 14 -4.72 10.20 -25.29
C GLY A 14 -5.50 11.51 -25.28
N GLN A 15 -6.50 11.59 -26.17
CA GLN A 15 -7.41 12.73 -26.23
C GLN A 15 -8.51 12.59 -25.17
N PRO A 16 -8.88 13.68 -24.46
CA PRO A 16 -10.00 13.64 -23.54
C PRO A 16 -11.31 13.47 -24.29
N THR A 17 -12.29 12.90 -23.60
CA THR A 17 -13.65 12.80 -24.10
C THR A 17 -14.34 14.16 -24.12
N SER A 18 -14.07 14.99 -23.12
CA SER A 18 -14.60 16.36 -23.06
C SER A 18 -13.67 17.31 -22.35
N TYR A 19 -13.92 18.60 -22.58
CA TYR A 19 -13.22 19.71 -21.96
C TYR A 19 -14.21 20.49 -21.11
N LYS A 20 -13.82 20.85 -19.89
CA LYS A 20 -14.59 21.74 -19.02
C LYS A 20 -13.75 22.97 -18.71
N ASN A 21 -14.28 24.14 -19.07
CA ASN A 21 -13.67 25.41 -18.67
C ASN A 21 -13.82 25.57 -17.14
N VAL A 22 -12.72 25.81 -16.44
CA VAL A 22 -12.69 26.03 -14.97
C VAL A 22 -12.42 27.50 -14.62
N GLY A 23 -12.69 28.41 -15.55
CA GLY A 23 -12.54 29.86 -15.37
C GLY A 23 -11.09 30.31 -15.42
N GLU A 24 -10.70 31.16 -14.47
CA GLU A 24 -9.34 31.73 -14.39
C GLU A 24 -8.24 30.68 -14.15
N TYR A 25 -8.64 29.47 -13.77
CA TYR A 25 -7.73 28.37 -13.46
C TYR A 25 -7.38 27.50 -14.68
N GLY A 26 -8.02 27.73 -15.84
CA GLY A 26 -7.73 27.06 -17.11
C GLY A 26 -8.81 26.07 -17.55
N GLU A 27 -8.40 24.89 -17.99
CA GLU A 27 -9.29 23.85 -18.54
C GLU A 27 -9.08 22.50 -17.85
N MET A 28 -10.17 21.76 -17.65
CA MET A 28 -10.16 20.38 -17.19
C MET A 28 -10.40 19.43 -18.35
N LEU A 29 -9.49 18.47 -18.52
CA LEU A 29 -9.51 17.38 -19.48
C LEU A 29 -10.22 16.17 -18.84
N ILE A 30 -11.39 15.82 -19.34
CA ILE A 30 -12.25 14.76 -18.80
C ILE A 30 -12.19 13.54 -19.71
N TYR A 31 -11.94 12.37 -19.13
CA TYR A 31 -11.86 11.09 -19.83
C TYR A 31 -12.98 10.19 -19.32
N GLU A 32 -13.98 9.92 -20.16
CA GLU A 32 -15.07 9.00 -19.81
C GLU A 32 -14.52 7.61 -19.51
N ASN A 33 -15.19 6.89 -18.60
CA ASN A 33 -14.78 5.56 -18.12
C ASN A 33 -13.39 5.52 -17.47
N THR A 34 -12.91 6.65 -16.95
CA THR A 34 -11.71 6.72 -16.11
C THR A 34 -12.04 7.34 -14.76
N ASN A 35 -11.19 7.07 -13.78
CA ASN A 35 -11.30 7.64 -12.45
C ASN A 35 -10.43 8.90 -12.28
N TYR A 36 -10.01 9.55 -13.37
CA TYR A 36 -9.15 10.71 -13.30
C TYR A 36 -9.54 11.82 -14.28
N SER A 37 -9.17 13.04 -13.93
CA SER A 37 -9.13 14.17 -14.84
C SER A 37 -7.85 14.98 -14.63
N PHE A 38 -7.46 15.72 -15.65
CA PHE A 38 -6.27 16.56 -15.62
C PHE A 38 -6.68 18.02 -15.77
N GLU A 39 -6.09 18.92 -14.99
CA GLU A 39 -6.27 20.35 -15.17
C GLU A 39 -5.04 20.94 -15.84
N VAL A 40 -5.26 21.74 -16.87
CA VAL A 40 -4.25 22.52 -17.57
C VAL A 40 -4.52 23.99 -17.30
N ASN A 41 -3.52 24.69 -16.79
CA ASN A 41 -3.65 26.11 -16.48
C ASN A 41 -3.64 27.00 -17.73
N THR A 42 -3.81 28.30 -17.54
CA THR A 42 -3.80 29.31 -18.62
C THR A 42 -2.47 29.40 -19.37
N GLN A 43 -1.38 28.87 -18.80
CA GLN A 43 -0.06 28.75 -19.45
C GLN A 43 0.08 27.47 -20.29
N GLY A 44 -0.95 26.63 -20.38
CA GLY A 44 -0.96 25.42 -21.21
C GLY A 44 -0.14 24.26 -20.62
N VAL A 45 0.07 24.25 -19.30
CA VAL A 45 0.78 23.16 -18.60
C VAL A 45 -0.12 22.46 -17.58
N LEU A 46 0.13 21.16 -17.37
CA LEU A 46 -0.55 20.33 -16.37
C LEU A 46 -0.34 20.91 -14.97
N SER A 47 -1.39 21.44 -14.36
CA SER A 47 -1.35 22.06 -13.03
C SER A 47 -1.84 21.12 -11.93
N SER A 48 -2.82 20.26 -12.22
CA SER A 48 -3.41 19.35 -11.24
C SER A 48 -3.84 18.03 -11.86
N ILE A 49 -3.87 16.98 -11.03
CA ILE A 49 -4.44 15.67 -11.37
C ILE A 49 -5.51 15.40 -10.32
N LYS A 50 -6.77 15.31 -10.75
CA LYS A 50 -7.86 14.87 -9.90
C LYS A 50 -8.05 13.38 -10.11
N ILE A 51 -7.92 12.59 -9.05
CA ILE A 51 -8.30 11.18 -9.05
C ILE A 51 -9.57 11.09 -8.22
N ILE A 52 -10.67 10.71 -8.87
CA ILE A 52 -11.94 10.45 -8.21
C ILE A 52 -11.85 9.03 -7.67
N ASP A 53 -11.90 8.91 -6.35
CA ASP A 53 -12.02 7.60 -5.73
C ASP A 53 -13.46 7.09 -5.92
N THR A 54 -13.67 6.27 -6.95
CA THR A 54 -14.98 5.66 -7.25
C THR A 54 -15.32 4.49 -6.31
N THR A 55 -14.50 4.20 -5.30
CA THR A 55 -14.81 3.14 -4.33
C THR A 55 -15.86 3.55 -3.31
N LEU A 56 -16.04 4.84 -3.05
CA LEU A 56 -17.02 5.33 -2.07
C LEU A 56 -18.48 5.03 -2.43
N GLU A 57 -18.80 4.87 -3.73
CA GLU A 57 -20.16 4.54 -4.18
C GLU A 57 -20.39 3.03 -4.37
N ASN A 58 -19.34 2.21 -4.38
CA ASN A 58 -19.41 0.76 -4.65
C ASN A 58 -18.91 -0.12 -3.49
N SER A 59 -18.49 0.45 -2.36
CA SER A 59 -17.99 -0.32 -1.21
C SER A 59 -19.12 -0.93 -0.36
N THR A 60 -20.20 -1.39 -0.97
CA THR A 60 -21.32 -2.06 -0.28
C THR A 60 -21.21 -3.57 -0.26
N GLU A 61 -20.26 -4.16 -0.99
CA GLU A 61 -19.92 -5.57 -0.78
C GLU A 61 -18.81 -5.65 0.26
N ASP A 62 -19.20 -6.02 1.48
CA ASP A 62 -18.30 -6.47 2.55
C ASP A 62 -17.51 -7.69 2.07
N SER A 63 -16.45 -7.46 1.28
CA SER A 63 -15.54 -8.52 0.89
C SER A 63 -14.95 -9.11 2.18
N GLU A 64 -15.00 -10.42 2.37
CA GLU A 64 -14.34 -11.00 3.55
C GLU A 64 -12.83 -10.75 3.50
N PRO A 65 -12.17 -10.54 4.66
CA PRO A 65 -10.72 -10.42 4.68
C PRO A 65 -10.08 -11.70 4.15
N THR A 66 -9.00 -11.56 3.39
CA THR A 66 -8.23 -12.71 2.90
C THR A 66 -7.85 -13.62 4.08
N SER A 67 -8.20 -14.90 4.00
CA SER A 67 -7.90 -15.86 5.07
C SER A 67 -6.40 -15.88 5.38
N PHE A 68 -6.07 -16.08 6.66
CA PHE A 68 -4.67 -16.02 7.09
C PHE A 68 -3.80 -17.08 6.41
N ASP A 69 -4.34 -18.26 6.07
CA ASP A 69 -3.59 -19.29 5.33
C ASP A 69 -3.19 -18.83 3.92
N ILE A 70 -4.12 -18.19 3.20
CA ILE A 70 -3.86 -17.64 1.86
C ILE A 70 -2.83 -16.52 1.98
N LEU A 71 -3.01 -15.63 2.95
CA LEU A 71 -2.09 -14.53 3.22
C LEU A 71 -0.69 -15.05 3.55
N ALA A 72 -0.56 -15.98 4.48
CA ALA A 72 0.71 -16.60 4.89
C ALA A 72 1.39 -17.30 3.72
N ARG A 73 0.63 -18.00 2.86
CA ARG A 73 1.16 -18.60 1.62
C ARG A 73 1.74 -17.55 0.68
N LYS A 74 1.00 -16.47 0.40
CA LYS A 74 1.47 -15.40 -0.49
C LYS A 74 2.67 -14.66 0.08
N LEU A 75 2.64 -14.27 1.36
CA LEU A 75 3.75 -13.57 2.04
C LEU A 75 5.03 -14.44 2.19
N THR A 76 4.92 -15.76 2.13
CA THR A 76 6.07 -16.68 2.14
C THR A 76 6.50 -17.15 0.75
N SER A 77 5.82 -16.68 -0.30
CA SER A 77 6.16 -17.03 -1.68
C SER A 77 7.56 -16.52 -2.05
N LYS A 78 8.23 -17.27 -2.92
CA LYS A 78 9.48 -16.82 -3.56
C LYS A 78 9.21 -15.88 -4.74
N ASN A 79 7.98 -15.85 -5.24
CA ASN A 79 7.55 -15.00 -6.34
C ASN A 79 7.17 -13.61 -5.81
N LYS A 80 7.94 -12.58 -6.16
CA LYS A 80 7.66 -11.20 -5.70
C LYS A 80 6.30 -10.69 -6.17
N ASN A 81 5.81 -11.13 -7.32
CA ASN A 81 4.48 -10.73 -7.81
C ASN A 81 3.36 -11.31 -6.94
N GLU A 82 3.52 -12.53 -6.44
CA GLU A 82 2.55 -13.13 -5.50
C GLU A 82 2.55 -12.40 -4.16
N VAL A 83 3.74 -12.04 -3.65
CA VAL A 83 3.85 -11.22 -2.44
C VAL A 83 3.19 -9.86 -2.68
N ALA A 84 3.55 -9.19 -3.77
CA ALA A 84 3.01 -7.88 -4.15
C ALA A 84 1.47 -7.89 -4.25
N SER A 85 0.87 -8.99 -4.72
CA SER A 85 -0.59 -9.10 -4.85
C SER A 85 -1.38 -8.93 -3.56
N VAL A 86 -0.76 -9.03 -2.38
CA VAL A 86 -1.41 -8.84 -1.07
C VAL A 86 -0.91 -7.62 -0.31
N LEU A 87 0.03 -6.87 -0.85
CA LEU A 87 0.55 -5.67 -0.18
C LEU A 87 -0.19 -4.44 -0.68
N SER A 88 -0.50 -3.53 0.24
CA SER A 88 -0.92 -2.18 -0.12
C SER A 88 0.25 -1.42 -0.75
N PRO A 89 0.02 -0.61 -1.79
CA PRO A 89 1.01 0.37 -2.26
C PRO A 89 1.46 1.35 -1.18
N SER A 90 0.62 1.56 -0.17
CA SER A 90 0.85 2.43 1.00
C SER A 90 1.27 1.65 2.24
N LEU A 91 1.83 0.44 2.08
CA LEU A 91 2.29 -0.40 3.19
C LEU A 91 3.32 0.31 4.08
N GLU A 92 3.12 0.17 5.39
CA GLU A 92 4.08 0.58 6.41
C GLU A 92 4.55 -0.62 7.25
N ILE A 93 5.87 -0.80 7.35
CA ILE A 93 6.48 -1.79 8.26
C ILE A 93 7.14 -1.03 9.42
N TYR A 94 6.54 -1.15 10.60
CA TYR A 94 7.02 -0.55 11.84
C TYR A 94 8.11 -1.43 12.44
N LYS A 95 9.36 -0.98 12.34
CA LYS A 95 10.55 -1.65 12.87
C LYS A 95 11.21 -0.73 13.91
N TYR A 96 10.79 -0.82 15.17
CA TYR A 96 11.29 0.05 16.24
C TYR A 96 11.05 1.55 15.91
N GLN A 97 12.08 2.40 15.99
CA GLN A 97 12.04 3.85 15.70
C GLN A 97 12.06 4.19 14.21
N GLN A 98 11.92 3.22 13.32
CA GLN A 98 11.86 3.43 11.86
C GLN A 98 10.61 2.80 11.27
N ILE A 99 10.07 3.48 10.26
CA ILE A 99 8.98 2.99 9.42
C ILE A 99 9.58 2.76 8.04
N LEU A 100 9.43 1.55 7.52
CA LEU A 100 9.79 1.23 6.13
C LEU A 100 8.53 1.33 5.27
N PHE A 101 8.67 1.98 4.12
CA PHE A 101 7.61 2.15 3.11
C PHE A 101 8.24 2.15 1.71
N PHE A 102 7.42 1.99 0.68
CA PHE A 102 7.86 2.04 -0.71
C PHE A 102 8.29 3.45 -1.11
N LYS A 103 9.47 3.60 -1.73
CA LYS A 103 10.09 4.90 -2.07
C LYS A 103 10.01 5.20 -3.56
N ASN A 104 9.69 4.20 -4.37
CA ASN A 104 9.61 4.30 -5.83
C ASN A 104 8.25 3.83 -6.32
N SER A 105 8.03 3.96 -7.64
CA SER A 105 6.86 3.38 -8.28
C SER A 105 6.78 1.88 -8.02
N TRP A 106 5.55 1.38 -7.91
CA TRP A 106 5.25 -0.01 -7.60
C TRP A 106 6.04 -1.01 -8.45
N GLU A 107 6.03 -0.80 -9.77
CA GLU A 107 6.74 -1.66 -10.72
C GLU A 107 8.26 -1.71 -10.45
N LYS A 108 8.87 -0.56 -10.11
CA LYS A 108 10.30 -0.50 -9.77
C LYS A 108 10.59 -1.22 -8.46
N GLU A 109 9.71 -1.10 -7.47
CA GLU A 109 9.85 -1.79 -6.19
C GLU A 109 9.69 -3.30 -6.33
N VAL A 110 8.70 -3.78 -7.09
CA VAL A 110 8.52 -5.21 -7.36
C VAL A 110 9.75 -5.78 -8.07
N LYS A 111 10.29 -5.06 -9.06
CA LYS A 111 11.49 -5.50 -9.80
C LYS A 111 12.73 -5.51 -8.91
N ASN A 112 13.06 -4.38 -8.30
CA ASN A 112 14.38 -4.13 -7.71
C ASN A 112 14.40 -4.17 -6.18
N ASP A 113 13.27 -3.99 -5.52
CA ASP A 113 13.14 -3.88 -4.05
C ASP A 113 14.05 -2.79 -3.45
N ASN A 114 13.99 -1.59 -4.03
CA ASN A 114 14.84 -0.46 -3.65
C ASN A 114 14.57 0.01 -2.21
N SER A 115 13.34 -0.16 -1.71
CA SER A 115 12.97 0.11 -0.31
C SER A 115 13.30 -1.02 0.67
N GLU A 116 13.85 -2.15 0.20
CA GLU A 116 14.09 -3.36 1.00
C GLU A 116 12.83 -3.99 1.63
N ILE A 117 11.63 -3.63 1.17
CA ILE A 117 10.36 -4.13 1.69
C ILE A 117 10.21 -5.62 1.41
N PHE A 118 10.45 -6.10 0.18
CA PHE A 118 10.30 -7.51 -0.16
C PHE A 118 11.33 -8.38 0.57
N LYS A 119 12.57 -7.90 0.70
CA LYS A 119 13.64 -8.51 1.49
C LYS A 119 13.27 -8.59 2.97
N THR A 120 12.67 -7.54 3.51
CA THR A 120 12.18 -7.49 4.90
C THR A 120 11.05 -8.49 5.09
N ILE A 121 10.02 -8.46 4.24
CA ILE A 121 8.88 -9.40 4.26
C ILE A 121 9.37 -10.84 4.20
N LYS A 122 10.26 -11.19 3.26
CA LYS A 122 10.84 -12.54 3.15
C LYS A 122 11.55 -13.00 4.43
N LYS A 123 12.19 -12.07 5.17
CA LYS A 123 12.84 -12.38 6.44
C LYS A 123 11.81 -12.62 7.54
N ILE A 124 10.85 -11.72 7.68
CA ILE A 124 9.91 -11.71 8.80
C ILE A 124 8.78 -12.72 8.62
N SER A 125 8.36 -13.04 7.39
CA SER A 125 7.25 -13.97 7.11
C SER A 125 7.61 -15.43 7.34
N LYS A 126 8.88 -15.73 7.63
CA LYS A 126 9.34 -17.09 7.93
C LYS A 126 8.51 -17.69 9.05
N LYS A 127 7.95 -18.87 8.79
CA LYS A 127 7.11 -19.65 9.71
C LYS A 127 5.68 -19.10 9.92
N LEU A 128 5.21 -18.10 9.16
CA LEU A 128 3.78 -17.72 9.19
C LEU A 128 2.88 -18.93 8.91
N ARG A 129 3.26 -19.79 7.96
CA ARG A 129 2.55 -21.05 7.64
C ARG A 129 2.52 -22.11 8.75
N LYS A 130 3.21 -21.88 9.87
CA LYS A 130 3.26 -22.80 11.02
C LYS A 130 2.45 -22.30 12.21
N VAL A 131 1.84 -21.12 12.10
CA VAL A 131 0.98 -20.55 13.14
C VAL A 131 -0.32 -21.34 13.17
N ASP A 132 -0.71 -21.81 14.35
CA ASP A 132 -1.99 -22.48 14.58
C ASP A 132 -3.10 -21.44 14.81
N GLN A 133 -4.04 -21.33 13.87
CA GLN A 133 -5.14 -20.36 13.95
C GLN A 133 -6.19 -20.71 15.02
N ASN A 134 -6.16 -21.93 15.57
CA ASN A 134 -7.11 -22.36 16.59
C ASN A 134 -6.58 -22.13 18.02
N LYS A 135 -5.42 -21.50 18.16
CA LYS A 135 -4.76 -21.22 19.44
C LYS A 135 -4.56 -19.73 19.63
N GLU A 136 -5.27 -19.16 20.59
CA GLU A 136 -5.21 -17.71 20.88
C GLU A 136 -3.80 -17.23 21.23
N GLU A 137 -2.98 -18.10 21.83
CA GLU A 137 -1.60 -17.76 22.15
C GLU A 137 -0.68 -17.71 20.91
N GLU A 138 -1.15 -18.17 19.75
CA GLU A 138 -0.45 -18.11 18.46
C GLU A 138 -1.09 -17.11 17.48
N PHE A 139 -2.42 -16.99 17.49
CA PHE A 139 -3.19 -16.22 16.52
C PHE A 139 -4.42 -15.58 17.17
N ILE A 140 -4.59 -14.27 16.97
CA ILE A 140 -5.80 -13.53 17.36
C ILE A 140 -6.21 -12.64 16.21
N SER A 141 -7.47 -12.71 15.78
CA SER A 141 -8.05 -11.82 14.78
C SER A 141 -9.11 -10.91 15.38
N SER A 142 -9.09 -9.63 15.02
CA SER A 142 -10.06 -8.64 15.48
C SER A 142 -10.31 -7.56 14.43
N LEU A 143 -11.50 -6.97 14.43
CA LEU A 143 -11.79 -5.77 13.65
C LEU A 143 -11.41 -4.52 14.46
N ARG A 144 -10.77 -3.56 13.80
CA ARG A 144 -10.54 -2.21 14.31
C ARG A 144 -11.48 -1.27 13.54
N VAL A 145 -12.36 -0.61 14.26
CA VAL A 145 -13.33 0.35 13.73
C VAL A 145 -12.93 1.73 14.24
N PHE A 146 -12.91 2.70 13.33
CA PHE A 146 -12.67 4.10 13.69
C PHE A 146 -14.01 4.84 13.68
N SER A 147 -14.31 5.60 14.73
CA SER A 147 -15.56 6.37 14.83
C SER A 147 -15.65 7.51 13.80
N GLU A 148 -14.51 7.97 13.30
CA GLU A 148 -14.41 9.14 12.42
C GLU A 148 -14.30 8.78 10.93
N TYR A 149 -14.05 7.50 10.60
CA TYR A 149 -13.88 7.03 9.23
C TYR A 149 -14.61 5.70 9.04
N PRO A 150 -15.39 5.52 7.95
CA PRO A 150 -16.12 4.27 7.71
C PRO A 150 -15.21 3.07 7.36
N GLN A 151 -13.89 3.22 7.45
CA GLN A 151 -12.95 2.16 7.10
C GLN A 151 -12.76 1.19 8.26
N THR A 152 -13.13 -0.07 8.03
CA THR A 152 -12.80 -1.18 8.91
C THR A 152 -11.42 -1.72 8.57
N MET A 153 -10.62 -1.99 9.59
CA MET A 153 -9.32 -2.66 9.44
C MET A 153 -9.39 -4.03 10.12
N PHE A 154 -8.88 -5.05 9.45
CA PHE A 154 -8.75 -6.38 10.03
C PHE A 154 -7.35 -6.55 10.62
N VAL A 155 -7.27 -6.90 11.90
CA VAL A 155 -6.02 -6.95 12.66
C VAL A 155 -5.73 -8.39 13.05
N ILE A 156 -4.58 -8.89 12.63
CA ILE A 156 -4.05 -10.20 12.99
C ILE A 156 -2.89 -10.00 13.96
N LYS A 157 -3.01 -10.48 15.19
CA LYS A 157 -1.94 -10.49 16.19
C LYS A 157 -1.33 -11.87 16.26
N LEU A 158 0.00 -11.90 16.44
CA LEU A 158 0.80 -13.13 16.43
C LEU A 158 1.68 -13.23 17.70
N PRO A 159 1.10 -13.51 18.89
CA PRO A 159 1.78 -13.36 20.16
C PRO A 159 3.05 -14.21 20.30
N LYS A 160 3.07 -15.43 19.77
CA LYS A 160 4.25 -16.33 19.80
C LYS A 160 5.16 -16.22 18.56
N HIS A 161 4.77 -15.50 17.52
CA HIS A 161 5.57 -15.42 16.31
C HIS A 161 6.89 -14.67 16.55
N LYS A 162 7.99 -15.10 15.91
CA LYS A 162 9.33 -14.60 16.25
C LYS A 162 9.51 -13.11 15.94
N TYR A 163 9.09 -12.67 14.75
CA TYR A 163 9.42 -11.34 14.24
C TYR A 163 8.26 -10.35 14.22
N ILE A 164 7.05 -10.87 14.06
CA ILE A 164 5.85 -10.07 13.77
C ILE A 164 4.98 -10.07 15.02
N ASN A 165 4.53 -8.89 15.42
CA ASN A 165 3.56 -8.69 16.48
C ASN A 165 2.13 -8.61 15.90
N GLU A 166 1.97 -7.80 14.86
CA GLU A 166 0.66 -7.48 14.26
C GLU A 166 0.79 -7.33 12.74
N ILE A 167 -0.23 -7.78 12.01
CA ILE A 167 -0.46 -7.51 10.58
C ILE A 167 -1.83 -6.87 10.48
N VAL A 168 -1.93 -5.70 9.85
CA VAL A 168 -3.18 -4.99 9.64
C VAL A 168 -3.53 -5.05 8.16
N LEU A 169 -4.76 -5.47 7.87
CA LEU A 169 -5.34 -5.47 6.55
C LEU A 169 -6.34 -4.32 6.43
N ARG A 170 -6.30 -3.61 5.30
CA ARG A 170 -7.26 -2.57 4.94
C ARG A 170 -7.93 -2.93 3.62
N ASN A 171 -9.23 -2.71 3.51
CA ASN A 171 -9.94 -2.86 2.24
C ASN A 171 -9.50 -1.74 1.29
N GLU A 172 -8.91 -2.13 0.16
CA GLU A 172 -8.50 -1.24 -0.91
C GLU A 172 -9.07 -1.78 -2.23
N LEU A 173 -9.96 -1.00 -2.85
CA LEU A 173 -10.62 -1.36 -4.11
C LEU A 173 -11.35 -2.73 -4.06
N GLY A 174 -12.00 -3.07 -2.93
CA GLY A 174 -12.74 -4.32 -2.77
C GLY A 174 -11.88 -5.53 -2.37
N GLU A 175 -10.59 -5.33 -2.09
CA GLU A 175 -9.69 -6.38 -1.61
C GLU A 175 -8.97 -5.98 -0.33
N TYR A 176 -8.92 -6.87 0.65
CA TYR A 176 -8.11 -6.65 1.84
C TYR A 176 -6.62 -6.83 1.54
N LYS A 177 -5.87 -5.73 1.66
CA LYS A 177 -4.40 -5.67 1.46
C LYS A 177 -3.70 -5.45 2.79
N VAL A 178 -2.49 -5.99 2.92
CA VAL A 178 -1.60 -5.70 4.05
C VAL A 178 -1.20 -4.23 4.00
N TYR A 179 -1.69 -3.49 4.98
CA TYR A 179 -1.48 -2.06 5.14
C TYR A 179 -0.40 -1.76 6.20
N GLU A 180 -0.39 -2.51 7.30
CA GLU A 180 0.66 -2.38 8.33
C GLU A 180 1.25 -3.73 8.71
N ILE A 181 2.54 -3.72 9.03
CA ILE A 181 3.18 -4.82 9.77
C ILE A 181 3.98 -4.24 10.94
N LYS A 182 3.64 -4.64 12.17
CA LYS A 182 4.37 -4.24 13.38
C LYS A 182 5.31 -5.35 13.80
N LEU A 183 6.60 -5.04 13.88
CA LEU A 183 7.62 -6.01 14.28
C LEU A 183 7.84 -5.99 15.80
N LYS A 184 8.32 -7.12 16.32
CA LYS A 184 8.74 -7.23 17.72
C LYS A 184 10.05 -6.49 17.96
N SER A 185 10.14 -5.79 19.09
CA SER A 185 11.27 -4.92 19.46
C SER A 185 12.61 -5.64 19.66
N ALA A 186 12.62 -6.96 19.85
CA ALA A 186 13.78 -7.70 20.38
C ALA A 186 14.81 -8.21 19.34
N ASP A 187 14.53 -8.14 18.04
CA ASP A 187 15.34 -8.85 17.01
C ASP A 187 16.19 -7.95 16.10
N VAL A 188 16.43 -6.69 16.49
CA VAL A 188 17.37 -5.79 15.79
C VAL A 188 18.54 -5.45 16.73
N LYS A 189 19.39 -6.44 17.02
CA LYS A 189 20.77 -6.14 17.42
C LYS A 189 21.51 -5.64 16.19
N GLU A 190 21.34 -4.37 15.84
CA GLU A 190 22.28 -3.72 14.94
C GLU A 190 23.64 -3.67 15.63
N LYS A 191 24.67 -4.17 14.95
CA LYS A 191 26.06 -3.99 15.39
C LYS A 191 26.26 -2.48 15.53
N LYS A 192 26.49 -1.99 16.75
CA LYS A 192 26.90 -0.60 16.98
C LYS A 192 28.02 -0.27 15.99
N PRO A 193 27.97 0.87 15.28
CA PRO A 193 29.13 1.31 14.50
C PRO A 193 30.32 1.37 15.46
N LYS A 194 31.43 0.73 15.08
CA LYS A 194 32.69 0.91 15.81
C LYS A 194 33.00 2.41 15.72
N GLY A 195 32.86 3.11 16.83
CA GLY A 195 33.27 4.50 16.93
C GLY A 195 34.73 4.58 16.53
N THR A 196 35.01 5.30 15.45
CA THR A 196 36.31 5.96 15.27
C THR A 196 36.37 7.05 16.33
N TYR A 197 37.09 6.78 17.41
CA TYR A 197 37.65 7.83 18.24
C TYR A 197 38.71 8.53 17.38
N LEU A 198 38.48 9.82 17.10
CA LEU A 198 39.55 10.78 16.81
C LEU A 198 40.02 11.35 18.15
#